data_AF-A0A938Z5B7-F1
#
_entry.id   AF-A0A938Z5B7-F1
#
_cell.length_a   1.000
_cell.length_b   1.000
_cell.length_c   1.000
_cell.angle_alpha   90.00
_cell.angle_beta   90.00
_cell.angle_gamma   90.00
#
_symmetry.space_group_name_H-M   'P 1'
#
loop_
_entity.id
_entity.type
_entity.pdbx_description
1 polymer ?
#
loop_
_entity_poly.entity_id
_entity_poly.type
_entity_poly.pdbx_seq_one_letter_code
_entity_poly.pdbx_strand_id
1 'polypeptide(L)'
;MIVIVDTNLARNENSFSRLLGNRTQLEKIAATARLIIPEVVIDEIVAQKRLAFQKELALLRRSGVLKLTVSPEKVLGSLSFDNIECEIRNDKSIPYTPLPLPPANYVLPKLYEWALSHKAPFEEKSDKGFKDACIVASIEHYLESTEIDEEVVLCTDDNRMASYFKGRQDIRVENDLSKAAGEETSNSIPENMGMAEEQKPKKTVVKLSIIDSMINNLGNSPSFQTTHAIVKELSSHSQSLSGSQELLILKAALSNDQVSWILTDEDICDFIKPIFLRHKEELTDGDYKQFVDCFNLVDEREDERGEPFFTTTEKRVFRTFVNAVEDHTSAKMVDTALQCEPGVLLPNLNKLLDSYQVDTHLPSVRPLTSILFDGYVETKPGSIPVSVVSDFARMLAKSSPRKQEAISLNLAAHLRDIEDEIPF
;
A
#
# COMPACT_ATOMS: atom_id res chain seq x y z
N MET A 1 -29.48 -14.68 -5.43
CA MET A 1 -28.04 -14.84 -5.68
C MET A 1 -27.30 -14.57 -4.40
N ILE A 2 -26.34 -15.43 -4.09
CA ILE A 2 -25.49 -15.37 -2.91
C ILE A 2 -24.08 -15.01 -3.37
N VAL A 3 -23.45 -14.02 -2.74
CA VAL A 3 -22.08 -13.63 -3.05
C VAL A 3 -21.24 -13.82 -1.80
N ILE A 4 -20.24 -14.70 -1.87
CA ILE A 4 -19.26 -14.96 -0.81
C ILE A 4 -17.97 -14.23 -1.15
N VAL A 5 -17.42 -13.47 -0.21
CA VAL A 5 -16.26 -12.61 -0.46
C VAL A 5 -15.05 -13.01 0.36
N ASP A 6 -13.89 -13.06 -0.29
CA ASP A 6 -12.57 -13.30 0.28
C ASP A 6 -11.94 -12.03 0.91
N THR A 7 -10.94 -12.19 1.78
CA THR A 7 -10.23 -11.11 2.51
C THR A 7 -9.72 -10.02 1.58
N ASN A 8 -9.08 -10.37 0.47
CA ASN A 8 -8.46 -9.39 -0.43
C ASN A 8 -9.46 -8.40 -1.02
N LEU A 9 -10.69 -8.84 -1.24
CA LEU A 9 -11.76 -8.04 -1.82
C LEU A 9 -12.59 -7.29 -0.76
N ALA A 10 -12.44 -7.64 0.52
CA ALA A 10 -13.17 -7.02 1.63
C ALA A 10 -12.28 -6.14 2.55
N ARG A 11 -10.95 -6.13 2.38
CA ARG A 11 -10.01 -5.44 3.28
C ARG A 11 -9.93 -3.92 3.08
N ASN A 12 -9.63 -3.20 4.16
CA ASN A 12 -9.14 -1.82 4.16
C ASN A 12 -8.27 -1.58 5.41
N GLU A 13 -6.96 -1.56 5.24
CA GLU A 13 -6.02 -1.52 6.37
C GLU A 13 -5.93 -0.13 7.04
N ASN A 14 -6.28 0.94 6.32
CA ASN A 14 -6.01 2.33 6.74
C ASN A 14 -7.20 3.03 7.39
N SER A 15 -8.33 2.34 7.56
CA SER A 15 -9.53 2.88 8.20
C SER A 15 -9.80 2.18 9.53
N PHE A 16 -9.89 2.95 10.62
CA PHE A 16 -10.29 2.44 11.93
C PHE A 16 -11.78 2.64 12.23
N SER A 17 -12.54 3.29 11.33
CA SER A 17 -13.95 3.61 11.57
C SER A 17 -14.93 2.58 11.03
N ARG A 18 -14.47 1.68 10.16
CA ARG A 18 -15.30 0.71 9.44
C ARG A 18 -14.60 -0.64 9.32
N LEU A 19 -15.37 -1.71 9.30
CA LEU A 19 -14.85 -3.07 9.13
C LEU A 19 -14.42 -3.33 7.68
N LEU A 20 -15.37 -3.22 6.74
CA LEU A 20 -15.19 -3.61 5.35
C LEU A 20 -14.62 -2.47 4.49
N GLY A 21 -13.71 -2.84 3.59
CA GLY A 21 -13.22 -2.03 2.47
C GLY A 21 -14.10 -2.14 1.23
N ASN A 22 -13.61 -1.68 0.08
CA ASN A 22 -14.28 -1.73 -1.24
C ASN A 22 -15.79 -1.42 -1.19
N ARG A 23 -16.14 -0.44 -0.33
CA ARG A 23 -17.51 -0.26 0.14
C ARG A 23 -18.51 -0.04 -0.97
N THR A 24 -18.16 0.76 -1.97
CA THR A 24 -19.07 1.07 -3.09
C THR A 24 -19.49 -0.19 -3.85
N GLN A 25 -18.58 -1.16 -4.01
CA GLN A 25 -18.90 -2.43 -4.68
C GLN A 25 -19.68 -3.36 -3.75
N LEU A 26 -19.27 -3.48 -2.49
CA LEU A 26 -19.98 -4.31 -1.52
C LEU A 26 -21.40 -3.79 -1.21
N GLU A 27 -21.61 -2.47 -1.18
CA GLU A 27 -22.93 -1.84 -1.03
C GLU A 27 -23.82 -2.14 -2.24
N LYS A 28 -23.27 -2.12 -3.45
CA LYS A 28 -24.00 -2.52 -4.67
C LYS A 28 -24.39 -3.99 -4.63
N ILE A 29 -23.46 -4.87 -4.26
CA ILE A 29 -23.73 -6.31 -4.13
C ILE A 29 -24.78 -6.55 -3.06
N ALA A 30 -24.64 -5.94 -1.88
CA ALA A 30 -25.59 -6.11 -0.78
C ALA A 30 -26.99 -5.57 -1.10
N ALA A 31 -27.11 -4.67 -2.10
CA ALA A 31 -28.40 -4.19 -2.59
C ALA A 31 -29.08 -5.15 -3.59
N THR A 32 -28.31 -5.99 -4.30
CA THR A 32 -28.83 -6.88 -5.37
C THR A 32 -28.74 -8.36 -5.02
N ALA A 33 -27.93 -8.73 -4.03
CA ALA A 33 -27.60 -10.10 -3.66
C ALA A 33 -27.39 -10.24 -2.15
N ARG A 34 -27.48 -11.48 -1.67
CA ARG A 34 -27.14 -11.79 -0.27
C ARG A 34 -25.64 -11.87 -0.13
N LEU A 35 -25.05 -10.86 0.51
CA LEU A 35 -23.63 -10.81 0.82
C LEU A 35 -23.31 -11.71 2.03
N ILE A 36 -22.41 -12.66 1.84
CA ILE A 36 -21.90 -13.56 2.87
C ILE A 36 -20.40 -13.32 3.03
N ILE A 37 -19.94 -13.22 4.27
CA ILE A 37 -18.52 -13.03 4.59
C ILE A 37 -18.09 -14.11 5.59
N PRO A 38 -17.11 -14.97 5.26
CA PRO A 38 -16.57 -15.94 6.22
C PRO A 38 -16.06 -15.26 7.50
N GLU A 39 -16.33 -15.85 8.67
CA GLU A 39 -15.82 -15.31 9.95
C GLU A 39 -14.30 -15.20 9.96
N VAL A 40 -13.61 -16.14 9.32
CA VAL A 40 -12.15 -16.13 9.14
C VAL A 40 -11.69 -14.84 8.43
N VAL A 41 -12.43 -14.38 7.42
CA VAL A 41 -12.15 -13.13 6.70
C VAL A 41 -12.34 -11.92 7.62
N ILE A 42 -13.41 -11.91 8.42
CA ILE A 42 -13.68 -10.84 9.40
C ILE A 42 -12.54 -10.75 10.42
N ASP A 43 -12.17 -11.88 11.01
CA ASP A 43 -11.11 -11.94 12.02
C ASP A 43 -9.75 -11.56 11.44
N GLU A 44 -9.47 -11.93 10.19
CA GLU A 44 -8.27 -11.51 9.49
C GLU A 44 -8.21 -9.98 9.29
N ILE A 45 -9.31 -9.37 8.82
CA ILE A 45 -9.38 -7.91 8.65
C ILE A 45 -9.19 -7.19 9.99
N VAL A 46 -9.81 -7.69 11.06
CA VAL A 46 -9.66 -7.13 12.40
C VAL A 46 -8.22 -7.25 12.89
N ALA A 47 -7.57 -8.40 12.67
CA ALA A 47 -6.16 -8.61 13.04
C ALA A 47 -5.22 -7.67 12.26
N GLN A 48 -5.45 -7.47 10.96
CA GLN A 48 -4.70 -6.53 10.13
C GLN A 48 -4.83 -5.10 10.66
N LYS A 49 -6.06 -4.64 10.95
CA LYS A 49 -6.31 -3.31 11.53
C LYS A 49 -5.68 -3.14 12.91
N ARG A 50 -5.68 -4.19 13.74
CA ARG A 50 -5.03 -4.19 15.06
C ARG A 50 -3.52 -3.94 14.92
N LEU A 51 -2.88 -4.60 13.96
CA LEU A 51 -1.46 -4.40 13.65
C LEU A 51 -1.18 -2.99 13.11
N ALA A 52 -2.03 -2.47 12.21
CA ALA A 52 -1.91 -1.10 11.69
C ALA A 52 -2.04 -0.06 12.81
N PHE A 53 -3.03 -0.22 13.70
CA PHE A 53 -3.24 0.65 14.86
C PHE A 53 -2.02 0.67 15.78
N GLN A 54 -1.43 -0.50 16.06
CA GLN A 54 -0.22 -0.59 16.89
C GLN A 54 0.98 0.12 16.26
N LYS A 55 1.13 0.04 14.93
CA LYS A 55 2.17 0.77 14.19
C LYS A 55 1.97 2.28 14.32
N GLU A 56 0.75 2.77 14.08
CA GLU A 56 0.42 4.20 14.21
C GLU A 56 0.61 4.70 15.65
N LEU A 57 0.20 3.92 16.65
CA LEU A 57 0.43 4.25 18.06
C LEU A 57 1.93 4.33 18.39
N ALA A 58 2.74 3.43 17.83
CA ALA A 58 4.19 3.47 18.00
C ALA A 58 4.82 4.71 17.32
N LEU A 59 4.34 5.10 16.14
CA LEU A 59 4.76 6.33 15.45
C LEU A 59 4.39 7.57 16.26
N LEU A 60 3.17 7.62 16.80
CA LEU A 60 2.69 8.73 17.64
C LEU A 60 3.50 8.87 18.93
N ARG A 61 3.94 7.75 19.53
CA ARG A 61 4.84 7.77 20.69
C ARG A 61 6.21 8.34 20.34
N ARG A 62 6.74 7.99 19.17
CA ARG A 62 8.07 8.44 18.70
C ARG A 62 8.07 9.89 18.23
N SER A 63 6.98 10.40 17.67
CA SER A 63 6.91 11.77 17.11
C SER A 63 7.00 12.88 18.15
N GLY A 64 6.85 12.57 19.44
CA GLY A 64 6.92 13.56 20.52
C GLY A 64 5.74 14.52 20.61
N VAL A 65 4.79 14.48 19.65
CA VAL A 65 3.59 15.35 19.60
C VAL A 65 2.78 15.24 20.89
N LEU A 66 2.71 14.03 21.47
CA LEU A 66 1.98 13.80 22.71
C LEU A 66 2.59 14.55 23.90
N LYS A 67 3.88 14.90 23.90
CA LYS A 67 4.52 15.72 24.95
C LYS A 67 3.96 17.14 25.03
N LEU A 68 3.28 17.59 23.97
CA LEU A 68 2.61 18.90 23.91
C LEU A 68 1.19 18.86 24.52
N THR A 69 0.68 17.68 24.88
CA THR A 69 -0.66 17.51 25.44
C THR A 69 -0.65 17.49 26.97
N VAL A 70 -1.75 17.91 27.58
CA VAL A 70 -1.94 17.82 29.03
C VAL A 70 -2.19 16.35 29.39
N SER A 71 -1.23 15.73 30.09
CA SER A 71 -1.23 14.30 30.48
C SER A 71 -1.11 13.30 29.31
N PRO A 72 0.07 13.20 28.67
CA PRO A 72 0.33 12.30 27.53
C PRO A 72 0.02 10.83 27.84
N GLU A 73 0.34 10.38 29.06
CA GLU A 73 0.10 9.00 29.50
C GLU A 73 -1.38 8.66 29.59
N LYS A 74 -2.22 9.63 29.96
CA LYS A 74 -3.68 9.45 30.04
C LYS A 74 -4.29 9.34 28.65
N VAL A 75 -3.81 10.14 27.70
CA VAL A 75 -4.24 10.06 26.29
C VAL A 75 -3.83 8.71 25.70
N LEU A 76 -2.57 8.29 25.87
CA LEU A 76 -2.09 6.99 25.40
C LEU A 76 -2.83 5.81 26.05
N GLY A 77 -3.10 5.88 27.34
CA GLY A 77 -3.86 4.86 28.06
C GLY A 77 -5.33 4.77 27.62
N SER A 78 -5.88 5.85 27.05
CA SER A 78 -7.25 5.86 26.52
C SER A 78 -7.36 5.31 25.09
N LEU A 79 -6.26 5.27 24.34
CA LEU A 79 -6.20 4.74 22.98
C LEU A 79 -6.08 3.21 23.02
N SER A 80 -7.21 2.52 23.09
CA SER A 80 -7.29 1.07 22.97
C SER A 80 -7.96 0.65 21.66
N PHE A 81 -7.38 -0.35 21.01
CA PHE A 81 -7.99 -0.98 19.85
C PHE A 81 -9.26 -1.77 20.23
N ASP A 82 -9.44 -2.16 21.49
CA ASP A 82 -10.59 -2.99 21.88
C ASP A 82 -11.93 -2.25 21.71
N ASN A 83 -11.95 -0.94 21.96
CA ASN A 83 -13.12 -0.10 21.70
C ASN A 83 -13.40 0.01 20.19
N ILE A 84 -12.34 0.20 19.41
CA ILE A 84 -12.42 0.27 17.94
C ILE A 84 -12.93 -1.06 17.39
N GLU A 85 -12.41 -2.18 17.88
CA GLU A 85 -12.84 -3.52 17.49
C GLU A 85 -14.33 -3.73 17.74
N CYS A 86 -14.82 -3.33 18.92
CA CYS A 86 -16.24 -3.35 19.23
C CYS A 86 -17.05 -2.52 18.23
N GLU A 87 -16.62 -1.31 17.90
CA GLU A 87 -17.32 -0.43 16.97
C GLU A 87 -17.34 -1.00 15.54
N ILE A 88 -16.20 -1.47 15.02
CA ILE A 88 -16.12 -1.99 13.65
C ILE A 88 -16.86 -3.33 13.52
N ARG A 89 -16.81 -4.23 14.52
CA ARG A 89 -17.58 -5.48 14.47
C ARG A 89 -19.09 -5.24 14.52
N ASN A 90 -19.51 -4.15 15.16
CA ASN A 90 -20.92 -3.73 15.21
C ASN A 90 -21.31 -2.81 14.03
N ASP A 91 -20.41 -2.57 13.07
CA ASP A 91 -20.70 -1.76 11.90
C ASP A 91 -21.73 -2.46 10.98
N LYS A 92 -22.95 -1.93 10.97
CA LYS A 92 -24.05 -2.43 10.13
C LYS A 92 -24.27 -1.60 8.86
N SER A 93 -23.28 -0.80 8.47
CA SER A 93 -23.42 0.09 7.30
C SER A 93 -23.54 -0.66 5.98
N ILE A 94 -23.04 -1.89 5.88
CA ILE A 94 -23.26 -2.81 4.77
C ILE A 94 -23.90 -4.08 5.34
N PRO A 95 -25.09 -4.49 4.88
CA PRO A 95 -25.70 -5.72 5.38
C PRO A 95 -24.97 -6.93 4.80
N TYR A 96 -24.45 -7.79 5.68
CA TYR A 96 -23.86 -9.07 5.33
C TYR A 96 -24.22 -10.14 6.36
N THR A 97 -24.11 -11.41 5.96
CA THR A 97 -24.27 -12.56 6.87
C THR A 97 -22.90 -13.18 7.13
N PRO A 98 -22.44 -13.29 8.40
CA PRO A 98 -21.21 -14.01 8.70
C PRO A 98 -21.39 -15.51 8.42
N LEU A 99 -20.41 -16.12 7.77
CA LEU A 99 -20.36 -17.57 7.54
C LEU A 99 -19.39 -18.21 8.55
N PRO A 100 -19.89 -18.98 9.53
CA PRO A 100 -19.05 -19.51 10.59
C PRO A 100 -18.06 -20.58 10.11
N LEU A 101 -17.04 -20.84 10.94
CA LEU A 101 -16.17 -21.99 10.75
C LEU A 101 -16.99 -23.29 10.96
N PRO A 102 -16.80 -24.33 10.13
CA PRO A 102 -17.49 -25.60 10.31
C PRO A 102 -17.13 -26.26 11.65
N PRO A 103 -17.97 -27.21 12.13
CA PRO A 103 -17.65 -28.04 13.27
C PRO A 103 -16.26 -28.70 13.16
N ALA A 104 -15.54 -28.81 14.28
CA ALA A 104 -14.17 -29.32 14.32
C ALA A 104 -14.01 -30.71 13.68
N ASN A 105 -15.02 -31.59 13.82
CA ASN A 105 -15.04 -32.92 13.22
C ASN A 105 -15.23 -32.90 11.70
N TYR A 106 -15.68 -31.80 11.11
CA TYR A 106 -15.76 -31.60 9.66
C TYR A 106 -14.47 -30.97 9.11
N VAL A 107 -14.03 -29.87 9.73
CA VAL A 107 -12.92 -29.06 9.20
C VAL A 107 -11.55 -29.72 9.41
N LEU A 108 -11.30 -30.32 10.58
CA LEU A 108 -9.96 -30.82 10.92
C LEU A 108 -9.48 -31.96 10.00
N PRO A 109 -10.31 -32.98 9.65
CA PRO A 109 -9.89 -34.02 8.71
C PRO A 109 -9.54 -33.47 7.33
N LYS A 110 -10.34 -32.52 6.81
CA LYS A 110 -10.10 -31.89 5.50
C LYS A 110 -8.81 -31.08 5.48
N LEU A 111 -8.60 -30.22 6.49
CA LEU A 111 -7.37 -29.44 6.61
C LEU A 111 -6.14 -30.35 6.68
N TYR A 112 -6.23 -31.44 7.45
CA TYR A 112 -5.15 -32.42 7.56
C TYR A 112 -4.84 -33.11 6.23
N GLU A 113 -5.86 -33.52 5.48
CA GLU A 113 -5.70 -34.13 4.15
C GLU A 113 -5.10 -33.15 3.13
N TRP A 114 -5.59 -31.90 3.08
CA TRP A 114 -5.08 -30.90 2.16
C TRP A 114 -3.62 -30.51 2.47
N ALA A 115 -3.27 -30.40 3.75
CA ALA A 115 -1.89 -30.14 4.17
C ALA A 115 -0.96 -31.28 3.76
N LEU A 116 -1.32 -32.55 4.02
CA LEU A 116 -0.50 -33.71 3.65
C LEU A 116 -0.33 -33.89 2.14
N SER A 117 -1.36 -33.53 1.36
CA SER A 117 -1.35 -33.70 -0.09
C SER A 117 -0.77 -32.50 -0.84
N HIS A 118 -0.46 -31.39 -0.14
CA HIS A 118 -0.03 -30.11 -0.72
C HIS A 118 -0.92 -29.67 -1.90
N LYS A 119 -2.23 -29.92 -1.78
CA LYS A 119 -3.23 -29.53 -2.77
C LYS A 119 -3.87 -28.22 -2.36
N ALA A 120 -4.41 -27.50 -3.35
CA ALA A 120 -5.29 -26.36 -3.10
C ALA A 120 -6.32 -26.75 -2.03
N PRO A 121 -6.53 -25.92 -1.00
CA PRO A 121 -6.12 -24.51 -0.86
C PRO A 121 -4.72 -24.22 -0.28
N PHE A 122 -3.89 -25.24 0.02
CA PHE A 122 -2.50 -25.04 0.45
C PHE A 122 -1.55 -24.79 -0.74
N GLU A 123 -0.39 -24.18 -0.46
CA GLU A 123 0.70 -24.02 -1.43
C GLU A 123 1.36 -25.37 -1.77
N GLU A 124 1.82 -25.52 -3.01
CA GLU A 124 2.59 -26.69 -3.40
C GLU A 124 3.88 -26.79 -2.56
N LYS A 125 4.08 -27.94 -1.92
CA LYS A 125 5.27 -28.26 -1.08
C LYS A 125 5.43 -27.34 0.13
N SER A 126 4.35 -26.73 0.62
CA SER A 126 4.38 -25.77 1.72
C SER A 126 3.08 -25.88 2.53
N ASP A 127 3.17 -25.64 3.84
CA ASP A 127 1.99 -25.61 4.74
C ASP A 127 1.34 -24.22 4.77
N LYS A 128 1.73 -23.33 3.86
CA LYS A 128 1.10 -22.02 3.68
C LYS A 128 -0.26 -22.16 3.01
N GLY A 129 -1.23 -21.34 3.43
CA GLY A 129 -2.62 -21.37 2.96
C GLY A 129 -3.63 -21.84 4.00
N PHE A 130 -3.23 -22.02 5.27
CA PHE A 130 -4.14 -22.45 6.34
C PHE A 130 -5.41 -21.59 6.46
N LYS A 131 -5.29 -20.26 6.34
CA LYS A 131 -6.44 -19.34 6.39
C LYS A 131 -7.39 -19.57 5.20
N ASP A 132 -6.83 -19.62 4.00
CA ASP A 132 -7.54 -19.91 2.75
C ASP A 132 -8.25 -21.27 2.85
N ALA A 133 -7.61 -22.24 3.50
CA ALA A 133 -8.17 -23.55 3.77
C ALA A 133 -9.37 -23.54 4.71
N CYS A 134 -9.33 -22.73 5.76
CA CYS A 134 -10.50 -22.52 6.62
C CYS A 134 -11.65 -21.85 5.87
N ILE A 135 -11.37 -20.87 5.00
CA ILE A 135 -12.38 -20.22 4.15
C ILE A 135 -13.03 -21.23 3.21
N VAL A 136 -12.22 -22.02 2.49
CA VAL A 136 -12.71 -23.06 1.59
C VAL A 136 -13.56 -24.09 2.34
N ALA A 137 -13.13 -24.55 3.52
CA ALA A 137 -13.90 -25.49 4.32
C ALA A 137 -15.24 -24.90 4.80
N SER A 138 -15.29 -23.62 5.17
CA SER A 138 -16.53 -22.91 5.50
C SER A 138 -17.50 -22.89 4.31
N ILE A 139 -17.01 -22.57 3.12
CA ILE A 139 -17.83 -22.51 1.90
C ILE A 139 -18.32 -23.91 1.53
N GLU A 140 -17.45 -24.91 1.55
CA GLU A 140 -17.81 -26.29 1.22
C GLU A 140 -18.87 -26.84 2.18
N HIS A 141 -18.68 -26.63 3.48
CA HIS A 141 -19.68 -27.01 4.47
C HIS A 141 -21.02 -26.30 4.24
N TYR A 142 -20.98 -25.02 3.88
CA TYR A 142 -22.17 -24.24 3.59
C TYR A 142 -22.97 -24.80 2.41
N LEU A 143 -22.28 -25.13 1.31
CA LEU A 143 -22.86 -25.73 0.12
C LEU A 143 -23.44 -27.13 0.39
N GLU A 144 -22.80 -27.92 1.26
CA GLU A 144 -23.24 -29.29 1.58
C GLU A 144 -24.38 -29.35 2.60
N SER A 145 -24.43 -28.40 3.54
CA SER A 145 -25.35 -28.44 4.69
C SER A 145 -26.63 -27.63 4.49
N THR A 146 -26.67 -26.78 3.48
CA THR A 146 -27.78 -25.88 3.21
C THR A 146 -28.41 -26.22 1.86
N GLU A 147 -29.72 -26.39 1.81
CA GLU A 147 -30.43 -26.40 0.53
C GLU A 147 -30.40 -24.99 -0.05
N ILE A 148 -29.67 -24.83 -1.16
CA ILE A 148 -29.45 -23.55 -1.81
C ILE A 148 -30.11 -23.61 -3.19
N ASP A 149 -31.23 -22.89 -3.33
CA ASP A 149 -31.94 -22.73 -4.62
C ASP A 149 -31.43 -21.54 -5.44
N GLU A 150 -30.49 -20.78 -4.88
CA GLU A 150 -29.95 -19.56 -5.48
C GLU A 150 -28.56 -19.79 -6.07
N GLU A 151 -28.21 -19.06 -7.13
CA GLU A 151 -26.82 -19.07 -7.63
C GLU A 151 -25.86 -18.57 -6.54
N VAL A 152 -24.81 -19.34 -6.27
CA VAL A 152 -23.70 -18.98 -5.37
C VAL A 152 -22.50 -18.54 -6.18
N VAL A 153 -21.99 -17.36 -5.87
CA VAL A 153 -20.80 -16.77 -6.48
C VAL A 153 -19.73 -16.57 -5.40
N LEU A 154 -18.57 -17.17 -5.57
CA LEU A 154 -17.36 -16.86 -4.81
C LEU A 154 -16.58 -15.76 -5.51
N CYS A 155 -16.39 -14.64 -4.83
CA CYS A 155 -15.48 -13.58 -5.25
C CYS A 155 -14.12 -13.78 -4.58
N THR A 156 -13.12 -14.16 -5.37
CA THR A 156 -11.73 -14.30 -4.89
C THR A 156 -10.72 -14.01 -5.99
N ASP A 157 -9.66 -13.30 -5.63
CA ASP A 157 -8.46 -13.12 -6.46
C ASP A 157 -7.42 -14.23 -6.24
N ASP A 158 -7.66 -15.15 -5.30
CA ASP A 158 -6.74 -16.23 -5.01
C ASP A 158 -6.91 -17.37 -6.03
N ASN A 159 -5.91 -17.52 -6.89
CA ASN A 159 -5.86 -18.55 -7.92
C ASN A 159 -6.03 -19.98 -7.37
N ARG A 160 -5.62 -20.25 -6.12
CA ARG A 160 -5.72 -21.57 -5.49
C ARG A 160 -7.14 -21.84 -5.02
N MET A 161 -7.78 -20.87 -4.35
CA MET A 161 -9.21 -21.00 -4.02
C MET A 161 -10.05 -21.13 -5.28
N ALA A 162 -9.77 -20.33 -6.31
CA ALA A 162 -10.43 -20.46 -7.60
C ALA A 162 -10.21 -21.84 -8.24
N SER A 163 -8.99 -22.38 -8.16
CA SER A 163 -8.69 -23.72 -8.67
C SER A 163 -9.42 -24.83 -7.91
N TYR A 164 -9.65 -24.68 -6.60
CA TYR A 164 -10.35 -25.66 -5.77
C TYR A 164 -11.81 -25.83 -6.20
N PHE A 165 -12.50 -24.72 -6.47
CA PHE A 165 -13.90 -24.73 -6.89
C PHE A 165 -14.07 -24.90 -8.41
N LYS A 166 -12.99 -25.00 -9.18
CA LYS A 166 -13.05 -25.12 -10.64
C LYS A 166 -13.77 -26.40 -11.06
N GLY A 167 -14.80 -26.25 -11.90
CA GLY A 167 -15.56 -27.37 -12.47
C GLY A 167 -16.72 -27.87 -11.61
N ARG A 168 -16.94 -27.26 -10.44
CA ARG A 168 -18.16 -27.46 -9.66
C ARG A 168 -19.35 -26.74 -10.31
N GLN A 169 -20.55 -27.32 -10.18
CA GLN A 169 -21.78 -26.77 -10.75
C GLN A 169 -22.61 -25.97 -9.74
N ASP A 170 -22.32 -26.15 -8.45
CA ASP A 170 -23.03 -25.53 -7.33
C ASP A 170 -22.42 -24.17 -6.91
N ILE A 171 -21.31 -23.76 -7.52
CA ILE A 171 -20.68 -22.47 -7.25
C ILE A 171 -19.95 -21.92 -8.48
N ARG A 172 -20.15 -20.63 -8.76
CA ARG A 172 -19.40 -19.87 -9.77
C ARG A 172 -18.27 -19.11 -9.07
N VAL A 173 -17.09 -19.07 -9.67
CA VAL A 173 -15.96 -18.28 -9.15
C VAL A 173 -15.75 -17.07 -10.04
N GLU A 174 -15.73 -15.89 -9.41
CA GLU A 174 -15.41 -14.62 -10.04
C GLU A 174 -14.21 -13.97 -9.36
N ASN A 175 -13.40 -13.27 -10.14
CA ASN A 175 -12.25 -12.53 -9.64
C ASN A 175 -12.55 -11.03 -9.39
N ASP A 176 -13.80 -10.60 -9.58
CA ASP A 176 -14.15 -9.19 -9.46
C ASP A 176 -15.54 -9.06 -8.86
N LEU A 177 -15.66 -8.20 -7.86
CA LEU A 177 -16.94 -7.84 -7.22
C LEU A 177 -17.95 -7.27 -8.24
N SER A 178 -17.48 -6.60 -9.30
CA SER A 178 -18.31 -6.01 -10.34
C SER A 178 -18.97 -7.08 -11.23
N LYS A 179 -18.23 -8.15 -11.56
CA LYS A 179 -18.77 -9.29 -12.34
C LYS A 179 -19.76 -10.12 -11.53
N ALA A 180 -19.50 -10.25 -10.22
CA ALA A 180 -20.40 -10.95 -9.32
C ALA A 180 -21.76 -10.26 -9.15
N ALA A 181 -21.87 -8.96 -9.43
CA ALA A 181 -23.14 -8.22 -9.39
C ALA A 181 -24.01 -8.38 -10.65
N GLY A 182 -23.53 -9.10 -11.69
CA GLY A 182 -24.31 -9.37 -12.91
C GLY A 182 -24.24 -8.30 -14.01
N GLU A 183 -23.20 -7.44 -14.02
CA GLU A 183 -22.93 -6.56 -15.16
C GLU A 183 -22.28 -7.37 -16.31
N GLU A 184 -23.09 -8.05 -17.12
CA GLU A 184 -22.66 -8.53 -18.44
C GLU A 184 -22.36 -7.32 -19.33
N THR A 185 -21.09 -6.94 -19.46
CA THR A 185 -20.64 -6.29 -20.69
C THR A 185 -20.59 -7.37 -21.76
N SER A 186 -21.70 -7.50 -22.50
CA SER A 186 -21.82 -8.35 -23.67
C SER A 186 -20.81 -7.94 -24.75
N ASN A 187 -19.59 -8.45 -24.68
CA ASN A 187 -18.66 -8.47 -25.81
C ASN A 187 -18.75 -9.83 -26.50
N SER A 188 -19.92 -10.12 -27.06
CA SER A 188 -19.99 -11.05 -28.19
C SER A 188 -19.45 -10.31 -29.41
N ILE A 189 -18.29 -10.72 -29.90
CA ILE A 189 -17.79 -10.35 -31.23
C ILE A 189 -18.73 -10.96 -32.28
N PRO A 190 -19.22 -10.21 -33.28
CA PRO A 190 -19.60 -10.82 -34.54
C PRO A 190 -18.78 -10.19 -35.68
N GLU A 191 -17.99 -11.02 -36.33
CA GLU A 191 -17.55 -10.82 -37.70
C GLU A 191 -18.77 -10.85 -38.64
N ASN A 192 -19.11 -9.74 -39.32
CA ASN A 192 -19.15 -9.64 -40.79
C ASN A 192 -19.76 -8.33 -41.33
N MET A 193 -19.31 -8.02 -42.55
CA MET A 193 -19.64 -6.90 -43.45
C MET A 193 -21.14 -6.65 -43.73
N GLY A 194 -21.50 -5.39 -44.00
CA GLY A 194 -22.65 -5.01 -44.84
C GLY A 194 -23.10 -3.55 -44.70
N MET A 195 -23.06 -2.79 -45.80
CA MET A 195 -23.45 -1.37 -45.87
C MET A 195 -24.97 -1.14 -45.87
N ALA A 196 -25.35 0.10 -45.48
CA ALA A 196 -26.43 0.96 -46.02
C ALA A 196 -27.42 1.52 -44.97
N GLU A 197 -27.91 2.71 -45.31
CA GLU A 197 -28.38 3.82 -44.46
C GLU A 197 -29.81 3.74 -43.87
N GLU A 198 -29.98 4.57 -42.83
CA GLU A 198 -31.14 5.41 -42.49
C GLU A 198 -32.46 4.81 -41.93
N GLN A 199 -32.73 5.04 -40.63
CA GLN A 199 -33.69 6.06 -40.10
C GLN A 199 -33.90 5.97 -38.56
N LYS A 200 -33.99 7.15 -37.91
CA LYS A 200 -34.17 7.41 -36.45
C LYS A 200 -35.61 7.11 -35.95
N PRO A 201 -35.83 6.87 -34.63
CA PRO A 201 -36.13 7.99 -33.71
C PRO A 201 -35.45 7.95 -32.31
N LYS A 202 -35.04 9.15 -31.90
CA LYS A 202 -34.62 9.70 -30.59
C LYS A 202 -34.84 8.86 -29.30
N LYS A 203 -33.73 8.63 -28.57
CA LYS A 203 -33.60 8.89 -27.12
C LYS A 203 -32.15 9.30 -26.80
N THR A 204 -32.00 10.42 -26.11
CA THR A 204 -30.75 11.13 -25.84
C THR A 204 -30.22 10.72 -24.47
N VAL A 205 -29.08 10.01 -24.36
CA VAL A 205 -28.11 10.06 -23.23
C VAL A 205 -26.76 9.45 -23.69
N VAL A 206 -25.72 10.31 -23.73
CA VAL A 206 -24.25 10.14 -23.67
C VAL A 206 -23.56 9.02 -24.48
N LYS A 207 -22.95 9.40 -25.61
CA LYS A 207 -21.80 8.68 -26.20
C LYS A 207 -20.54 9.06 -25.40
N LEU A 208 -19.97 8.15 -24.60
CA LEU A 208 -18.57 8.28 -24.19
C LEU A 208 -17.67 8.00 -25.41
N SER A 209 -16.61 8.78 -25.59
CA SER A 209 -15.58 8.43 -26.56
C SER A 209 -14.88 7.15 -26.11
N ILE A 210 -14.34 6.37 -27.06
CA ILE A 210 -13.57 5.15 -26.77
C ILE A 210 -12.46 5.43 -25.73
N ILE A 211 -11.83 6.60 -25.82
CA ILE A 211 -10.81 7.09 -24.88
C ILE A 211 -11.38 7.28 -23.48
N ASP A 212 -12.55 7.90 -23.33
CA ASP A 212 -13.15 8.11 -22.00
C ASP A 212 -13.50 6.78 -21.31
N SER A 213 -13.90 5.77 -22.11
CA SER A 213 -14.08 4.40 -21.60
C SER A 213 -12.77 3.79 -21.12
N MET A 214 -11.66 3.99 -21.85
CA MET A 214 -10.34 3.49 -21.44
C MET A 214 -9.84 4.15 -20.16
N ILE A 215 -10.06 5.44 -19.99
CA ILE A 215 -9.69 6.17 -18.77
C ILE A 215 -10.49 5.66 -17.57
N ASN A 216 -11.79 5.41 -17.75
CA ASN A 216 -12.60 4.80 -16.70
C ASN A 216 -12.12 3.37 -16.37
N ASN A 217 -11.75 2.60 -17.39
CA ASN A 217 -11.19 1.26 -17.19
C ASN A 217 -9.83 1.29 -16.47
N LEU A 218 -9.00 2.32 -16.70
CA LEU A 218 -7.74 2.49 -15.99
C LEU A 218 -7.98 2.63 -14.47
N GLY A 219 -8.92 3.49 -14.07
CA GLY A 219 -9.28 3.70 -12.67
C GLY A 219 -9.93 2.48 -12.01
N ASN A 220 -10.56 1.61 -12.80
CA ASN A 220 -11.19 0.37 -12.32
C ASN A 220 -10.38 -0.89 -12.69
N SER A 221 -9.11 -0.74 -13.07
CA SER A 221 -8.31 -1.85 -13.55
C SER A 221 -8.14 -2.90 -12.43
N PRO A 222 -8.42 -4.20 -12.70
CA PRO A 222 -8.43 -5.25 -11.69
C PRO A 222 -7.09 -5.95 -11.51
N SER A 223 -6.13 -5.74 -12.42
CA SER A 223 -4.79 -6.33 -12.32
C SER A 223 -3.72 -5.45 -12.94
N PHE A 224 -2.46 -5.62 -12.52
CA PHE A 224 -1.32 -4.92 -13.12
C PHE A 224 -1.24 -5.18 -14.63
N GLN A 225 -1.43 -6.43 -15.08
CA GLN A 225 -1.39 -6.78 -16.50
C GLN A 225 -2.46 -6.02 -17.31
N THR A 226 -3.67 -5.92 -16.77
CA THR A 226 -4.75 -5.13 -17.38
C THR A 226 -4.39 -3.65 -17.42
N THR A 227 -3.79 -3.12 -16.34
CA THR A 227 -3.34 -1.73 -16.28
C THR A 227 -2.29 -1.43 -17.35
N HIS A 228 -1.27 -2.27 -17.51
CA HIS A 228 -0.26 -2.12 -18.57
C HIS A 228 -0.88 -2.16 -19.97
N ALA A 229 -1.85 -3.05 -20.22
CA ALA A 229 -2.54 -3.13 -21.50
C ALA A 229 -3.33 -1.84 -21.80
N ILE A 230 -4.07 -1.32 -20.80
CA ILE A 230 -4.83 -0.08 -20.94
C ILE A 230 -3.89 1.12 -21.16
N VAL A 231 -2.80 1.22 -20.40
CA VAL A 231 -1.80 2.29 -20.54
C VAL A 231 -1.15 2.24 -21.92
N LYS A 232 -0.81 1.06 -22.43
CA LYS A 232 -0.26 0.88 -23.78
C LYS A 232 -1.22 1.31 -24.88
N GLU A 233 -2.51 1.07 -24.69
CA GLU A 233 -3.53 1.49 -25.65
C GLU A 233 -3.78 3.00 -25.58
N LEU A 234 -3.83 3.58 -24.38
CA LEU A 234 -3.91 5.02 -24.16
C LEU A 234 -2.67 5.76 -24.72
N SER A 235 -1.47 5.22 -24.54
CA SER A 235 -0.23 5.83 -25.05
C SER A 235 -0.18 5.88 -26.58
N SER A 236 -0.78 4.89 -27.24
CA SER A 236 -0.97 4.86 -28.70
C SER A 236 -1.87 6.00 -29.21
N HIS A 237 -2.71 6.56 -28.33
CA HIS A 237 -3.61 7.69 -28.61
C HIS A 237 -3.14 9.01 -27.99
N SER A 238 -1.91 9.08 -27.46
CA SER A 238 -1.38 10.22 -26.71
C SER A 238 -1.52 11.59 -27.41
N GLN A 239 -1.39 11.64 -28.73
CA GLN A 239 -1.55 12.89 -29.51
C GLN A 239 -3.00 13.40 -29.60
N SER A 240 -3.98 12.56 -29.25
CA SER A 240 -5.41 12.88 -29.33
C SER A 240 -6.06 13.15 -27.98
N LEU A 241 -5.31 13.02 -26.88
CA LEU A 241 -5.81 13.28 -25.53
C LEU A 241 -6.01 14.78 -25.32
N SER A 242 -7.18 15.15 -24.79
CA SER A 242 -7.42 16.52 -24.33
C SER A 242 -6.88 16.72 -22.91
N GLY A 243 -6.62 17.98 -22.51
CA GLY A 243 -6.18 18.28 -21.13
C GLY A 243 -7.17 17.80 -20.05
N SER A 244 -8.47 17.81 -20.32
CA SER A 244 -9.46 17.25 -19.39
C SER A 244 -9.37 15.72 -19.27
N GLN A 245 -9.03 15.03 -20.35
CA GLN A 245 -8.79 13.58 -20.34
C GLN A 245 -7.50 13.23 -19.61
N GLU A 246 -6.45 14.03 -19.81
CA GLU A 246 -5.19 13.91 -19.10
C GLU A 246 -5.34 14.06 -17.58
N LEU A 247 -6.12 15.04 -17.12
CA LEU A 247 -6.46 15.16 -15.70
C LEU A 247 -7.25 13.96 -15.16
N LEU A 248 -8.16 13.40 -15.96
CA LEU A 248 -8.89 12.19 -15.57
C LEU A 248 -7.97 10.97 -15.50
N ILE A 249 -6.97 10.87 -16.37
CA ILE A 249 -5.92 9.83 -16.30
C ILE A 249 -5.13 9.95 -15.00
N LEU A 250 -4.68 11.16 -14.64
CA LEU A 250 -3.97 11.38 -13.38
C LEU A 250 -4.83 11.00 -12.17
N LYS A 251 -6.11 11.40 -12.17
CA LYS A 251 -7.04 11.02 -11.10
C LYS A 251 -7.28 9.52 -11.04
N ALA A 252 -7.47 8.87 -12.18
CA ALA A 252 -7.64 7.43 -12.29
C ALA A 252 -6.43 6.68 -11.71
N ALA A 253 -5.23 7.16 -12.02
CA ALA A 253 -3.97 6.59 -11.56
C ALA A 253 -3.79 6.65 -10.03
N LEU A 254 -4.35 7.66 -9.35
CA LEU A 254 -4.30 7.76 -7.90
C LEU A 254 -5.49 7.09 -7.20
N SER A 255 -6.65 7.02 -7.86
CA SER A 255 -7.87 6.43 -7.26
C SER A 255 -7.85 4.92 -7.10
N ASN A 256 -6.89 4.25 -7.77
CA ASN A 256 -6.72 2.81 -7.72
C ASN A 256 -5.36 2.48 -7.14
N ASP A 257 -5.36 1.84 -5.97
CA ASP A 257 -4.14 1.45 -5.27
C ASP A 257 -3.23 0.56 -6.13
N GLN A 258 -3.79 -0.27 -7.03
CA GLN A 258 -2.97 -1.06 -7.95
C GLN A 258 -2.23 -0.19 -8.96
N VAL A 259 -2.89 0.85 -9.49
CA VAL A 259 -2.26 1.76 -10.46
C VAL A 259 -1.22 2.62 -9.78
N SER A 260 -1.50 3.10 -8.56
CA SER A 260 -0.55 3.92 -7.80
C SER A 260 0.73 3.14 -7.45
N TRP A 261 0.63 1.83 -7.20
CA TRP A 261 1.78 0.95 -6.90
C TRP A 261 2.71 0.71 -8.07
N ILE A 262 2.21 0.81 -9.31
CA ILE A 262 2.99 0.58 -10.53
C ILE A 262 3.35 1.87 -11.28
N LEU A 263 3.12 3.05 -10.68
CA LEU A 263 3.55 4.32 -11.28
C LEU A 263 5.06 4.39 -11.52
N THR A 264 5.83 3.58 -10.80
CA THR A 264 7.28 3.47 -10.98
C THR A 264 7.71 2.52 -12.10
N ASP A 265 6.78 1.72 -12.66
CA ASP A 265 7.09 0.81 -13.76
C ASP A 265 7.41 1.60 -15.03
N GLU A 266 8.37 1.14 -15.82
CA GLU A 266 8.99 1.92 -16.89
C GLU A 266 7.96 2.47 -17.89
N ASP A 267 7.07 1.61 -18.41
CA ASP A 267 6.06 1.98 -19.41
C ASP A 267 4.97 2.90 -18.86
N ILE A 268 4.60 2.73 -17.58
CA ILE A 268 3.60 3.55 -16.91
C ILE A 268 4.17 4.90 -16.52
N CYS A 269 5.39 4.92 -15.99
CA CYS A 269 6.13 6.13 -15.66
C CYS A 269 6.34 6.98 -16.91
N ASP A 270 6.78 6.38 -18.02
CA ASP A 270 7.01 7.06 -19.30
C ASP A 270 5.74 7.71 -19.87
N PHE A 271 4.57 7.10 -19.63
CA PHE A 271 3.30 7.65 -20.07
C PHE A 271 2.72 8.71 -19.11
N ILE A 272 2.66 8.41 -17.81
CA ILE A 272 1.96 9.22 -16.81
C ILE A 272 2.79 10.43 -16.39
N LYS A 273 4.11 10.30 -16.25
CA LYS A 273 4.97 11.38 -15.75
C LYS A 273 4.95 12.63 -16.64
N PRO A 274 5.01 12.56 -17.99
CA PRO A 274 4.87 13.74 -18.84
C PRO A 274 3.49 14.42 -18.73
N ILE A 275 2.43 13.65 -18.48
CA ILE A 275 1.09 14.19 -18.24
C ILE A 275 1.07 14.95 -16.91
N PHE A 276 1.59 14.32 -15.85
CA PHE A 276 1.74 14.96 -14.54
C PHE A 276 2.51 16.28 -14.65
N LEU A 277 3.66 16.31 -15.30
CA LEU A 277 4.48 17.51 -15.40
C LEU A 277 3.78 18.68 -16.12
N ARG A 278 2.89 18.40 -17.09
CA ARG A 278 2.10 19.42 -17.78
C ARG A 278 0.96 19.97 -16.92
N HIS A 279 0.34 19.13 -16.11
CA HIS A 279 -0.86 19.44 -15.33
C HIS A 279 -0.62 19.60 -13.83
N LYS A 280 0.64 19.55 -13.36
CA LYS A 280 0.98 19.61 -11.93
C LYS A 280 0.36 20.81 -11.22
N GLU A 281 0.21 21.94 -11.92
CA GLU A 281 -0.38 23.15 -11.36
C GLU A 281 -1.88 23.06 -11.08
N GLU A 282 -2.58 22.17 -11.78
CA GLU A 282 -4.01 21.96 -11.69
C GLU A 282 -4.39 20.92 -10.61
N LEU A 283 -3.39 20.26 -10.01
CA LEU A 283 -3.60 19.22 -9.00
C LEU A 283 -3.75 19.80 -7.60
N THR A 284 -4.55 19.11 -6.77
CA THR A 284 -4.58 19.35 -5.33
C THR A 284 -3.23 19.07 -4.70
N ASP A 285 -2.96 19.67 -3.54
CA ASP A 285 -1.69 19.44 -2.85
C ASP A 285 -1.45 17.96 -2.47
N GLY A 286 -2.53 17.25 -2.12
CA GLY A 286 -2.48 15.83 -1.81
C GLY A 286 -2.09 15.00 -3.02
N ASP A 287 -2.77 15.19 -4.15
CA ASP A 287 -2.51 14.46 -5.39
C ASP A 287 -1.12 14.76 -5.94
N TYR A 288 -0.71 16.03 -5.89
CA TYR A 288 0.63 16.47 -6.28
C TYR A 288 1.72 15.75 -5.48
N LYS A 289 1.59 15.70 -4.15
CA LYS A 289 2.57 15.02 -3.27
C LYS A 289 2.69 13.53 -3.57
N GLN A 290 1.60 12.86 -3.92
CA GLN A 290 1.64 11.44 -4.29
C GLN A 290 2.49 11.22 -5.54
N PHE A 291 2.28 12.00 -6.60
CA PHE A 291 3.11 11.89 -7.81
C PHE A 291 4.56 12.29 -7.58
N VAL A 292 4.81 13.33 -6.77
CA VAL A 292 6.18 13.72 -6.38
C VAL A 292 6.87 12.58 -5.63
N ASP A 293 6.16 11.89 -4.74
CA ASP A 293 6.68 10.70 -4.03
C ASP A 293 6.99 9.55 -4.99
N CYS A 294 5.99 9.14 -5.79
CA CYS A 294 6.10 8.02 -6.72
C CYS A 294 7.24 8.22 -7.74
N PHE A 295 7.33 9.41 -8.34
CA PHE A 295 8.36 9.71 -9.33
C PHE A 295 9.69 10.19 -8.72
N ASN A 296 9.76 10.27 -7.39
CA ASN A 296 10.90 10.76 -6.63
C ASN A 296 11.43 12.10 -7.17
N LEU A 297 10.50 13.05 -7.35
CA LEU A 297 10.77 14.38 -7.91
C LEU A 297 11.09 15.39 -6.81
N VAL A 298 11.65 16.53 -7.23
CA VAL A 298 11.81 17.68 -6.35
C VAL A 298 10.44 18.29 -6.10
N ASP A 299 10.20 18.64 -4.84
CA ASP A 299 8.98 19.29 -4.42
C ASP A 299 9.05 20.80 -4.69
N GLU A 300 8.44 21.22 -5.79
CA GLU A 300 8.48 22.62 -6.25
C GLU A 300 7.52 23.54 -5.47
N ARG A 301 6.55 22.95 -4.75
CA ARG A 301 5.54 23.68 -3.97
C ARG A 301 5.93 23.87 -2.50
N GLU A 302 7.16 23.49 -2.15
CA GLU A 302 7.63 23.55 -0.77
C GLU A 302 7.55 24.98 -0.20
N ASP A 303 7.93 25.98 -0.99
CA ASP A 303 7.92 27.38 -0.58
C ASP A 303 6.51 27.91 -0.34
N GLU A 304 5.54 27.50 -1.16
CA GLU A 304 4.14 27.90 -1.03
C GLU A 304 3.50 27.32 0.23
N ARG A 305 3.86 26.08 0.59
CA ARG A 305 3.35 25.40 1.78
C ARG A 305 4.05 25.81 3.07
N GLY A 306 5.32 26.19 2.98
CA GLY A 306 6.16 26.48 4.15
C GLY A 306 6.53 25.25 4.98
N GLU A 307 6.30 24.03 4.49
CA GLU A 307 6.63 22.77 5.17
C GLU A 307 7.35 21.81 4.23
N PRO A 308 8.47 21.19 4.66
CA PRO A 308 9.22 20.25 3.84
C PRO A 308 8.47 18.92 3.67
N PHE A 309 8.31 18.47 2.42
CA PHE A 309 7.76 17.15 2.12
C PHE A 309 8.87 16.14 1.83
N PHE A 310 8.89 15.02 2.55
CA PHE A 310 9.86 13.95 2.32
C PHE A 310 9.24 12.77 1.58
N THR A 311 9.84 12.38 0.46
CA THR A 311 9.46 11.17 -0.28
C THR A 311 9.73 9.92 0.55
N THR A 312 9.04 8.83 0.24
CA THR A 312 9.24 7.49 0.79
C THR A 312 10.68 7.02 0.56
N THR A 313 11.27 7.35 -0.59
CA THR A 313 12.68 7.06 -0.87
C THR A 313 13.62 7.86 0.05
N GLU A 314 13.39 9.17 0.21
CA GLU A 314 14.17 10.01 1.13
C GLU A 314 14.07 9.51 2.58
N LYS A 315 12.85 9.19 3.04
CA LYS A 315 12.61 8.61 4.38
C LYS A 315 13.36 7.30 4.58
N ARG A 316 13.38 6.42 3.58
CA ARG A 316 14.11 5.15 3.64
C ARG A 316 15.62 5.37 3.72
N VAL A 317 16.18 6.25 2.89
CA VAL A 317 17.60 6.60 2.92
C VAL A 317 18.00 7.16 4.29
N PHE A 318 17.22 8.11 4.81
CA PHE A 318 17.43 8.67 6.15
C PHE A 318 17.45 7.58 7.24
N ARG A 319 16.42 6.73 7.30
CA ARG A 319 16.33 5.65 8.30
C ARG A 319 17.48 4.66 8.19
N THR A 320 17.84 4.28 6.96
CA THR A 320 18.94 3.33 6.73
C THR A 320 20.26 3.90 7.25
N PHE A 321 20.50 5.19 7.01
CA PHE A 321 21.68 5.89 7.54
C PHE A 321 21.67 5.97 9.07
N VAL A 322 20.57 6.41 9.67
CA VAL A 322 20.44 6.53 11.14
C VAL A 322 20.64 5.18 11.82
N ASN A 323 19.93 4.14 11.37
CA ASN A 323 20.06 2.80 11.94
C ASN A 323 21.51 2.28 11.83
N ALA A 324 22.18 2.52 10.70
CA ALA A 324 23.57 2.08 10.53
C ALA A 324 24.51 2.74 11.56
N VAL A 325 24.29 4.01 11.89
CA VAL A 325 25.06 4.72 12.93
C VAL A 325 24.68 4.21 14.32
N GLU A 326 23.40 4.09 14.64
CA GLU A 326 22.91 3.62 15.95
C GLU A 326 23.37 2.18 16.25
N ASP A 327 23.23 1.26 15.29
CA ASP A 327 23.59 -0.15 15.47
C ASP A 327 25.08 -0.34 15.83
N HIS A 328 25.93 0.55 15.30
CA HIS A 328 27.39 0.48 15.47
C HIS A 328 27.94 1.46 16.51
N THR A 329 27.09 2.28 17.12
CA THR A 329 27.48 3.14 18.25
C THR A 329 27.15 2.40 19.56
N SER A 330 28.13 2.27 20.45
CA SER A 330 27.94 1.64 21.76
C SER A 330 27.51 2.66 22.80
N ALA A 331 28.32 3.72 22.93
CA ALA A 331 28.15 4.77 23.91
C ALA A 331 28.86 6.04 23.43
N LYS A 332 28.51 7.18 24.01
CA LYS A 332 29.20 8.46 23.80
C LYS A 332 29.53 9.10 25.15
N MET A 333 30.58 9.90 25.23
CA MET A 333 30.88 10.63 26.46
C MET A 333 29.79 11.67 26.77
N VAL A 334 29.52 11.87 28.08
CA VAL A 334 28.73 13.01 28.57
C VAL A 334 29.31 14.31 27.99
N ASP A 335 28.44 15.18 27.48
CA ASP A 335 28.76 16.46 26.81
C ASP A 335 29.31 16.38 25.37
N THR A 336 29.24 15.22 24.71
CA THR A 336 29.59 15.12 23.28
C THR A 336 28.64 16.00 22.44
N ALA A 337 29.20 17.01 21.74
CA ALA A 337 28.42 17.89 20.87
C ALA A 337 28.13 17.22 19.52
N LEU A 338 26.98 17.55 18.92
CA LEU A 338 26.57 16.99 17.62
C LEU A 338 26.89 17.95 16.48
N GLN A 339 27.53 17.41 15.44
CA GLN A 339 27.95 18.12 14.24
C GLN A 339 27.03 17.76 13.06
N CYS A 340 25.73 17.97 13.25
CA CYS A 340 24.71 17.63 12.25
C CYS A 340 24.37 18.79 11.30
N GLU A 341 24.96 19.98 11.47
CA GLU A 341 24.63 21.15 10.64
C GLU A 341 24.95 20.91 9.15
N PRO A 342 24.06 21.25 8.20
CA PRO A 342 24.23 20.91 6.79
C PRO A 342 25.56 21.40 6.19
N GLY A 343 25.97 22.63 6.54
CA GLY A 343 27.17 23.28 6.03
C GLY A 343 28.48 22.62 6.48
N VAL A 344 28.44 21.83 7.57
CA VAL A 344 29.61 21.09 8.10
C VAL A 344 29.50 19.61 7.73
N LEU A 345 28.32 19.03 7.88
CA LEU A 345 28.03 17.62 7.68
C LEU A 345 28.31 17.18 6.25
N LEU A 346 27.72 17.85 5.26
CA LEU A 346 27.80 17.41 3.86
C LEU A 346 29.25 17.43 3.31
N PRO A 347 30.05 18.50 3.50
CA PRO A 347 31.45 18.50 3.08
C PRO A 347 32.28 17.39 3.74
N ASN A 348 32.03 17.10 5.01
CA ASN A 348 32.78 16.07 5.73
C ASN A 348 32.38 14.65 5.30
N LEU A 349 31.09 14.41 5.03
CA LEU A 349 30.64 13.15 4.41
C LEU A 349 31.27 12.93 3.04
N ASN A 350 31.35 13.97 2.21
CA ASN A 350 32.00 13.87 0.90
C ASN A 350 33.50 13.56 1.02
N LYS A 351 34.22 14.22 1.93
CA LYS A 351 35.64 13.89 2.21
C LYS A 351 35.83 12.44 2.66
N LEU A 352 34.90 11.93 3.48
CA LEU A 352 34.91 10.53 3.87
C LEU A 352 34.73 9.64 2.64
N LEU A 353 33.70 9.87 1.84
CA LEU A 353 33.44 9.09 0.62
C LEU A 353 34.62 9.13 -0.36
N ASP A 354 35.29 10.28 -0.49
CA ASP A 354 36.50 10.42 -1.32
C ASP A 354 37.66 9.54 -0.85
N SER A 355 37.74 9.28 0.46
CA SER A 355 38.76 8.41 1.04
C SER A 355 38.48 6.91 0.81
N TYR A 356 37.25 6.56 0.42
CA TYR A 356 36.77 5.18 0.27
C TYR A 356 36.14 4.93 -1.12
N GLN A 357 36.52 5.68 -2.16
CA GLN A 357 35.90 5.60 -3.49
C GLN A 357 35.94 4.21 -4.15
N VAL A 358 36.96 3.41 -3.83
CA VAL A 358 37.15 2.06 -4.38
C VAL A 358 36.59 0.96 -3.47
N ASP A 359 36.15 1.32 -2.26
CA ASP A 359 35.66 0.38 -1.27
C ASP A 359 34.15 0.20 -1.37
N THR A 360 33.69 -1.02 -1.14
CA THR A 360 32.25 -1.32 -1.07
C THR A 360 31.68 -1.09 0.33
N HIS A 361 32.53 -1.12 1.35
CA HIS A 361 32.17 -1.02 2.76
C HIS A 361 33.18 -0.15 3.52
N LEU A 362 32.66 0.64 4.46
CA LEU A 362 33.45 1.27 5.52
C LEU A 362 33.78 0.17 6.55
N PRO A 363 35.05 -0.22 6.72
CA PRO A 363 35.43 -1.32 7.61
C PRO A 363 35.27 -0.98 9.10
N SER A 364 35.11 0.30 9.41
CA SER A 364 34.88 0.82 10.75
C SER A 364 33.95 2.03 10.66
N VAL A 365 33.05 2.16 11.63
CA VAL A 365 32.09 3.28 11.72
C VAL A 365 32.70 4.51 12.39
N ARG A 366 33.85 4.35 13.06
CA ARG A 366 34.57 5.42 13.74
C ARG A 366 34.81 6.70 12.91
N PRO A 367 35.21 6.64 11.62
CA PRO A 367 35.33 7.85 10.80
C PRO A 367 33.99 8.56 10.61
N LEU A 368 32.89 7.81 10.46
CA LEU A 368 31.55 8.37 10.32
C LEU A 368 31.07 9.00 11.63
N THR A 369 31.27 8.35 12.79
CA THR A 369 30.91 8.96 14.08
C THR A 369 31.76 10.18 14.39
N SER A 370 33.03 10.22 14.03
CA SER A 370 33.88 11.42 14.21
C SER A 370 33.42 12.64 13.38
N ILE A 371 32.60 12.42 12.35
CA ILE A 371 31.97 13.51 11.59
C ILE A 371 30.70 14.00 12.27
N LEU A 372 29.96 13.10 12.92
CA LEU A 372 28.66 13.38 13.54
C LEU A 372 28.78 13.90 14.98
N PHE A 373 29.87 13.55 15.66
CA PHE A 373 30.11 13.83 17.06
C PHE A 373 31.43 14.58 17.23
N ASP A 374 31.40 15.68 17.96
CA ASP A 374 32.58 16.40 18.43
C ASP A 374 32.90 15.92 19.85
N GLY A 375 33.63 14.79 19.91
CA GLY A 375 33.97 14.10 21.15
C GLY A 375 34.33 12.64 20.93
N TYR A 376 34.52 11.90 22.02
CA TYR A 376 34.81 10.47 21.97
C TYR A 376 33.50 9.67 21.93
N VAL A 377 33.45 8.74 20.96
CA VAL A 377 32.33 7.81 20.76
C VAL A 377 32.90 6.40 20.71
N GLU A 378 32.37 5.52 21.55
CA GLU A 378 32.68 4.10 21.50
C GLU A 378 31.86 3.45 20.37
N THR A 379 32.54 2.69 19.51
CA THR A 379 31.91 2.04 18.36
C THR A 379 32.10 0.53 18.43
N LYS A 380 31.07 -0.22 18.04
CA LYS A 380 31.13 -1.67 17.90
C LYS A 380 31.92 -2.05 16.64
N PRO A 381 32.62 -3.19 16.63
CA PRO A 381 33.18 -3.73 15.42
C PRO A 381 32.07 -4.05 14.42
N GLY A 382 32.22 -3.60 13.18
CA GLY A 382 31.25 -3.83 12.12
C GLY A 382 31.52 -2.92 10.93
N SER A 383 30.95 -3.31 9.78
CA SER A 383 31.14 -2.59 8.52
C SER A 383 29.82 -2.04 8.00
N ILE A 384 29.82 -0.81 7.52
CA ILE A 384 28.66 -0.18 6.89
C ILE A 384 28.90 -0.12 5.37
N PRO A 385 27.94 -0.50 4.52
CA PRO A 385 28.09 -0.30 3.07
C PRO A 385 28.31 1.17 2.72
N VAL A 386 29.29 1.47 1.87
CA VAL A 386 29.58 2.86 1.43
C VAL A 386 28.36 3.49 0.77
N SER A 387 27.51 2.67 0.12
CA SER A 387 26.24 3.09 -0.48
C SER A 387 25.34 3.82 0.52
N VAL A 388 25.23 3.36 1.78
CA VAL A 388 24.39 3.97 2.82
C VAL A 388 24.79 5.43 3.08
N VAL A 389 26.09 5.68 3.21
CA VAL A 389 26.63 7.03 3.43
C VAL A 389 26.52 7.88 2.16
N SER A 390 26.80 7.29 0.99
CA SER A 390 26.74 8.00 -0.28
C SER A 390 25.31 8.41 -0.68
N ASP A 391 24.32 7.55 -0.40
CA ASP A 391 22.92 7.82 -0.70
C ASP A 391 22.37 8.91 0.21
N PHE A 392 22.75 8.89 1.50
CA PHE A 392 22.41 9.95 2.44
C PHE A 392 23.05 11.29 2.05
N ALA A 393 24.34 11.31 1.72
CA ALA A 393 25.03 12.52 1.27
C ALA A 393 24.41 13.08 -0.02
N ARG A 394 24.07 12.21 -0.98
CA ARG A 394 23.41 12.60 -2.23
C ARG A 394 22.00 13.16 -1.99
N MET A 395 21.23 12.55 -1.07
CA MET A 395 19.92 13.05 -0.66
C MET A 395 20.03 14.43 -0.02
N LEU A 396 20.96 14.61 0.92
CA LEU A 396 21.18 15.88 1.61
C LEU A 396 21.62 16.97 0.62
N ALA A 397 22.51 16.66 -0.32
CA ALA A 397 22.97 17.59 -1.35
C ALA A 397 21.87 18.07 -2.31
N LYS A 398 20.89 17.21 -2.61
CA LYS A 398 19.75 17.53 -3.48
C LYS A 398 18.59 18.22 -2.76
N SER A 399 18.59 18.17 -1.43
CA SER A 399 17.53 18.74 -0.59
C SER A 399 17.57 20.26 -0.59
N SER A 400 16.41 20.91 -0.50
CA SER A 400 16.29 22.35 -0.26
C SER A 400 16.92 22.75 1.09
N PRO A 401 17.27 24.03 1.32
CA PRO A 401 17.79 24.47 2.62
C PRO A 401 16.88 24.09 3.80
N ARG A 402 15.56 24.21 3.63
CA ARG A 402 14.58 23.86 4.67
C ARG A 402 14.55 22.36 4.96
N LYS A 403 14.62 21.51 3.91
CA LYS A 403 14.76 20.06 4.08
C LYS A 403 16.07 19.70 4.76
N GLN A 404 17.18 20.34 4.40
CA GLN A 404 18.48 20.10 5.02
C GLN A 404 18.45 20.42 6.52
N GLU A 405 17.85 21.55 6.93
CA GLU A 405 17.65 21.90 8.33
C GLU A 405 16.79 20.86 9.06
N ALA A 406 15.67 20.46 8.46
CA ALA A 406 14.80 19.44 9.04
C ALA A 406 15.51 18.07 9.18
N ILE A 407 16.27 17.63 8.17
CA ILE A 407 17.08 16.41 8.23
C ILE A 407 18.10 16.51 9.37
N SER A 408 18.77 17.65 9.51
CA SER A 408 19.80 17.87 10.52
C SER A 408 19.23 17.85 11.93
N LEU A 409 18.09 18.50 12.16
CA LEU A 409 17.37 18.48 13.43
C LEU A 409 16.92 17.08 13.82
N ASN A 410 16.35 16.32 12.87
CA ASN A 410 15.90 14.95 13.11
C ASN A 410 17.10 14.02 13.38
N LEU A 411 18.17 14.12 12.60
CA LEU A 411 19.40 13.35 12.82
C LEU A 411 19.97 13.62 14.22
N ALA A 412 20.04 14.90 14.61
CA ALA A 412 20.54 15.27 15.93
C ALA A 412 19.62 14.81 17.08
N ALA A 413 18.32 14.63 16.84
CA ALA A 413 17.40 14.08 17.82
C ALA A 413 17.65 12.58 18.02
N HIS A 414 17.76 11.82 16.93
CA HIS A 414 18.06 10.38 16.96
C HIS A 414 19.39 10.07 17.67
N LEU A 415 20.46 10.78 17.31
CA LEU A 415 21.79 10.57 17.90
C LEU A 415 21.89 11.05 19.36
N ARG A 416 20.95 11.89 19.82
CA ARG A 416 20.88 12.30 21.23
C ARG A 416 20.41 11.18 22.14
N ASP A 417 19.54 10.31 21.65
CA ASP A 417 18.94 9.21 22.43
C ASP A 417 19.89 8.02 22.64
N ILE A 418 21.08 8.02 22.02
CA ILE A 418 22.16 7.05 22.30
C ILE A 418 22.66 7.25 23.74
N GLU A 419 22.81 6.15 24.49
CA GLU A 419 23.19 6.15 25.91
C GLU A 419 24.50 6.92 26.17
N ASP A 420 24.48 7.75 27.21
CA ASP A 420 25.65 8.47 27.71
C ASP A 420 26.49 7.55 28.61
N GLU A 421 27.80 7.50 28.34
CA GLU A 421 28.76 6.83 29.20
C GLU A 421 29.12 7.77 30.37
N ILE A 422 28.80 7.35 31.60
CA ILE A 422 29.21 8.08 32.80
C ILE A 422 30.72 7.87 32.98
N PRO A 423 31.56 8.93 32.91
CA PRO A 423 32.98 8.77 33.15
C PRO A 423 33.21 8.37 34.61
N PHE A 424 33.80 7.20 34.83
CA PHE A 424 34.33 6.76 36.12
C PHE A 424 35.83 7.08 36.23
#